data_AF-A0A916F5G8-F1
#
_entry.id   AF-A0A916F5G8-F1
#
_cell.length_a   1.000
_cell.length_b   1.000
_cell.length_c   1.000
_cell.angle_alpha   90.00
_cell.angle_beta   90.00
_cell.angle_gamma   90.00
#
_symmetry.space_group_name_H-M   'P 1'
#
loop_
_entity.id
_entity.type
_entity.pdbx_description
1 polymer ?
#
loop_
_entity_poly.entity_id
_entity_poly.type
_entity_poly.pdbx_seq_one_letter_code
_entity_poly.pdbx_strand_id
1 'polypeptide(L)'
;MTIYDLTEFLRLSSALNYNLSAASMNRYNVLRFILGGKALHSDRQKDKEHKAIVMDALNYLFSAYSHKRRRLGPMAVLHPLRASAVYAKAPRYLNIVDILSALLHDILEDIRPQDFENHEWEKLESMLYELLGKLDQDDEWRLMERLQALTRFESETYYQYIGRLLDRARNIPELIQIKLADRLDNTLDMRIDIADPIEGIDFFENLFQILFVENFKGFDPESDHPPSATLNGAKRLYQLFKNAVLLSMIRQKDTPPRENSSQLFFEAVSSASLKEAQRTFMHILGYHHTDLEQARVLLLDAMDYCYKGRIDAITKVAEGQTLDGLFSTYFGPVHSKTRNEKLALLYDNKPLMLEASVAFIVIFLSFLNDPEFFVKGITIEGISPD
;
A
#
# COMPACT_ATOMS: atom_id res chain seq x y z
N MET A 1 16.61 10.16 -0.69
CA MET A 1 16.36 10.00 -2.14
C MET A 1 15.11 9.14 -2.27
N THR A 2 14.01 9.67 -2.76
CA THR A 2 12.77 8.90 -2.94
C THR A 2 12.96 7.87 -4.05
N ILE A 3 12.87 6.57 -3.74
CA ILE A 3 13.00 5.49 -4.74
C ILE A 3 11.85 5.50 -5.74
N TYR A 4 10.70 6.04 -5.32
CA TYR A 4 9.46 5.96 -6.05
C TYR A 4 8.52 7.07 -5.60
N ASP A 5 8.10 7.93 -6.53
CA ASP A 5 7.01 8.89 -6.31
C ASP A 5 5.77 8.52 -7.16
N LEU A 6 4.68 9.25 -6.99
CA LEU A 6 3.43 8.98 -7.71
C LEU A 6 3.61 9.11 -9.23
N THR A 7 4.44 10.05 -9.70
CA THR A 7 4.68 10.26 -11.13
C THR A 7 5.42 9.06 -11.74
N GLU A 8 6.48 8.58 -11.10
CA GLU A 8 7.17 7.36 -11.52
C GLU A 8 6.25 6.14 -11.50
N PHE A 9 5.34 6.07 -10.52
CA PHE A 9 4.33 5.04 -10.44
C PHE A 9 3.34 5.06 -11.59
N LEU A 10 2.78 6.24 -11.90
CA LEU A 10 1.87 6.39 -13.03
C LEU A 10 2.57 6.08 -14.35
N ARG A 11 3.84 6.47 -14.52
CA ARG A 11 4.64 6.12 -15.70
C ARG A 11 4.85 4.61 -15.83
N LEU A 12 5.25 3.92 -14.77
CA LEU A 12 5.39 2.46 -14.78
C LEU A 12 4.04 1.78 -15.07
N SER A 13 2.99 2.21 -14.37
CA SER A 13 1.64 1.66 -14.51
C SER A 13 1.15 1.81 -15.96
N SER A 14 1.34 2.99 -16.55
CA SER A 14 1.01 3.27 -17.95
C SER A 14 1.82 2.40 -18.92
N ALA A 15 3.14 2.29 -18.72
CA ALA A 15 4.01 1.47 -19.57
C ALA A 15 3.62 -0.01 -19.53
N LEU A 16 3.34 -0.56 -18.35
CA LEU A 16 2.87 -1.93 -18.19
C LEU A 16 1.50 -2.11 -18.82
N ASN A 17 0.54 -1.23 -18.53
CA ASN A 17 -0.81 -1.31 -19.08
C ASN A 17 -0.83 -1.25 -20.61
N TYR A 18 0.03 -0.43 -21.22
CA TYR A 18 0.19 -0.36 -22.67
C TYR A 18 0.69 -1.70 -23.26
N ASN A 19 1.66 -2.35 -22.61
CA ASN A 19 2.16 -3.65 -23.06
C ASN A 19 1.12 -4.77 -22.92
N LEU A 20 0.29 -4.71 -21.88
CA LEU A 20 -0.77 -5.70 -21.68
C LEU A 20 -1.97 -5.49 -22.61
N SER A 21 -2.17 -4.26 -23.10
CA SER A 21 -3.25 -3.91 -24.04
C SER A 21 -2.83 -4.06 -25.51
N ALA A 22 -1.57 -4.39 -25.78
CA ALA A 22 -1.06 -4.56 -27.14
C ALA A 22 -1.64 -5.81 -27.80
N ALA A 23 -1.89 -5.75 -29.12
CA ALA A 23 -2.44 -6.86 -29.90
C ALA A 23 -1.62 -8.17 -29.78
N SER A 24 -0.31 -8.03 -29.54
CA SER A 24 0.55 -9.14 -29.11
C SER A 24 1.26 -8.76 -27.81
N MET A 25 0.98 -9.49 -26.75
CA MET A 25 1.61 -9.26 -25.45
C MET A 25 3.10 -9.58 -25.49
N ASN A 26 3.95 -8.55 -25.44
CA ASN A 26 5.40 -8.72 -25.39
C ASN A 26 5.86 -8.92 -23.93
N ARG A 27 5.79 -10.17 -23.46
CA ARG A 27 6.19 -10.56 -22.09
C ARG A 27 7.63 -10.18 -21.76
N TYR A 28 8.53 -10.18 -22.75
CA TYR A 28 9.93 -9.79 -22.55
C TYR A 28 10.07 -8.30 -22.19
N ASN A 29 9.25 -7.44 -22.79
CA ASN A 29 9.20 -6.03 -22.39
C ASN A 29 8.70 -5.87 -20.95
N VAL A 30 7.65 -6.61 -20.56
CA VAL A 30 7.15 -6.62 -19.18
C VAL A 30 8.25 -7.02 -18.20
N LEU A 31 8.97 -8.12 -18.48
CA LEU A 31 10.14 -8.54 -17.70
C LEU A 31 11.20 -7.44 -17.60
N ARG A 32 11.50 -6.74 -18.70
CA ARG A 32 12.48 -5.63 -18.70
C ARG A 32 12.04 -4.46 -17.83
N PHE A 33 10.76 -4.12 -17.83
CA PHE A 33 10.22 -3.08 -16.94
C PHE A 33 10.31 -3.49 -15.48
N ILE A 34 10.02 -4.76 -15.16
CA ILE A 34 10.12 -5.28 -13.79
C ILE A 34 11.56 -5.25 -13.32
N LEU A 35 12.50 -5.84 -14.07
CA LEU A 35 13.89 -5.96 -13.63
C LEU A 35 14.67 -4.64 -13.68
N GLY A 36 14.18 -3.62 -14.39
CA GLY A 36 14.88 -2.34 -14.54
C GLY A 36 16.29 -2.48 -15.11
N GLY A 37 16.53 -3.52 -15.93
CA GLY A 37 17.84 -3.84 -16.51
C GLY A 37 18.80 -4.61 -15.60
N LYS A 38 18.40 -4.96 -14.36
CA LYS A 38 19.22 -5.78 -13.46
C LYS A 38 19.28 -7.24 -13.93
N ALA A 39 20.38 -7.91 -13.60
CA ALA A 39 20.56 -9.33 -13.82
C ALA A 39 20.08 -10.12 -12.59
N LEU A 40 19.57 -11.33 -12.82
CA LEU A 40 19.15 -12.28 -11.77
C LEU A 40 20.28 -13.21 -11.32
N HIS A 41 21.39 -13.18 -12.04
CA HIS A 41 22.60 -13.95 -11.73
C HIS A 41 23.82 -13.25 -12.35
N SER A 42 25.00 -13.41 -11.74
CA SER A 42 26.26 -12.83 -12.26
C SER A 42 26.74 -13.53 -13.54
N ASP A 43 26.62 -14.86 -13.59
CA ASP A 43 26.80 -15.64 -14.81
C ASP A 43 25.68 -15.39 -15.82
N ARG A 44 26.06 -15.14 -17.08
CA ARG A 44 25.16 -14.74 -18.17
C ARG A 44 24.23 -15.87 -18.63
N GLN A 45 24.69 -17.13 -18.55
CA GLN A 45 23.88 -18.26 -18.98
C GLN A 45 22.80 -18.55 -17.94
N LYS A 46 23.18 -18.57 -16.66
CA LYS A 46 22.24 -18.67 -15.55
C LYS A 46 21.27 -17.50 -15.48
N ASP A 47 21.71 -16.26 -15.77
CA ASP A 47 20.81 -15.10 -15.86
C ASP A 47 19.71 -15.29 -16.92
N LYS A 48 20.05 -15.88 -18.07
CA LYS A 48 19.05 -16.21 -19.11
C LYS A 48 18.08 -17.30 -18.66
N GLU A 49 18.59 -18.35 -18.01
CA GLU A 49 17.78 -19.44 -17.47
C GLU A 49 16.81 -18.92 -16.41
N HIS A 50 17.29 -18.12 -15.47
CA HIS A 50 16.43 -17.49 -14.45
C HIS A 50 15.39 -16.57 -15.07
N LYS A 51 15.76 -15.76 -16.08
CA LYS A 51 14.81 -14.91 -16.81
C LYS A 51 13.76 -15.73 -17.55
N ALA A 52 14.10 -16.91 -18.06
CA ALA A 52 13.13 -17.81 -18.70
C ALA A 52 12.09 -18.31 -17.68
N ILE A 53 12.53 -18.69 -16.48
CA ILE A 53 11.62 -19.10 -15.40
C ILE A 53 10.69 -17.95 -14.99
N VAL A 54 11.21 -16.73 -14.84
CA VAL A 54 10.36 -15.56 -14.56
C VAL A 54 9.37 -15.28 -15.69
N MET A 55 9.75 -15.50 -16.95
CA MET A 55 8.84 -15.39 -18.10
C MET A 55 7.70 -16.42 -18.05
N ASP A 56 7.97 -17.64 -17.56
CA ASP A 56 6.95 -18.65 -17.34
C ASP A 56 6.00 -18.24 -16.20
N ALA A 57 6.53 -17.65 -15.12
CA ALA A 57 5.71 -17.08 -14.05
C ALA A 57 4.81 -15.94 -14.55
N LEU A 58 5.33 -15.06 -15.41
CA LEU A 58 4.52 -14.04 -16.08
C LEU A 58 3.41 -14.68 -16.93
N ASN A 59 3.71 -15.76 -17.66
CA ASN A 59 2.70 -16.46 -18.45
C ASN A 59 1.60 -17.07 -17.55
N TYR A 60 1.98 -17.67 -16.43
CA TYR A 60 1.04 -18.13 -15.41
C TYR A 60 0.14 -16.99 -14.91
N LEU A 61 0.73 -15.87 -14.50
CA LEU A 61 -0.03 -14.71 -14.01
C LEU A 61 -1.02 -14.17 -15.05
N PHE A 62 -0.63 -14.10 -16.33
CA PHE A 62 -1.53 -13.65 -17.39
C PHE A 62 -2.71 -14.60 -17.61
N SER A 63 -2.52 -15.90 -17.43
CA SER A 63 -3.61 -16.87 -17.46
C SER A 63 -4.46 -16.81 -16.20
N ALA A 64 -3.86 -16.75 -15.01
CA ALA A 64 -4.57 -16.75 -13.74
C ALA A 64 -5.43 -15.49 -13.53
N TYR A 65 -5.00 -14.34 -14.06
CA TYR A 65 -5.70 -13.07 -13.91
C TYR A 65 -6.45 -12.61 -15.18
N SER A 66 -6.55 -13.44 -16.22
CA SER A 66 -7.15 -13.07 -17.53
C SER A 66 -8.56 -12.48 -17.43
N HIS A 67 -9.36 -12.96 -16.47
CA HIS A 67 -10.75 -12.52 -16.25
C HIS A 67 -10.91 -11.58 -15.04
N LYS A 68 -9.82 -11.25 -14.35
CA LYS A 68 -9.85 -10.47 -13.10
C LYS A 68 -9.48 -9.01 -13.34
N ARG A 69 -10.24 -8.09 -12.74
CA ARG A 69 -9.96 -6.65 -12.72
C ARG A 69 -9.74 -6.16 -11.30
N ARG A 70 -8.82 -5.21 -11.13
CA ARG A 70 -8.68 -4.42 -9.89
C ARG A 70 -9.98 -3.67 -9.64
N ARG A 71 -10.20 -3.34 -8.37
CA ARG A 71 -11.34 -2.53 -7.90
C ARG A 71 -11.50 -1.20 -8.66
N LEU A 72 -10.38 -0.60 -9.10
CA LEU A 72 -10.35 0.68 -9.80
C LEU A 72 -10.38 0.56 -11.33
N GLY A 73 -10.53 -0.65 -11.89
CA GLY A 73 -10.74 -0.88 -13.33
C GLY A 73 -9.61 -1.56 -14.13
N PRO A 74 -8.30 -1.35 -13.83
CA PRO A 74 -7.21 -2.00 -14.55
C PRO A 74 -7.21 -3.52 -14.37
N MET A 75 -6.51 -4.26 -15.24
CA MET A 75 -6.37 -5.72 -15.09
C MET A 75 -5.71 -6.06 -13.74
N ALA A 76 -6.25 -7.07 -13.04
CA ALA A 76 -5.77 -7.46 -11.71
C ALA A 76 -4.27 -7.79 -11.70
N VAL A 77 -3.78 -8.38 -12.80
CA VAL A 77 -2.36 -8.69 -12.99
C VAL A 77 -1.42 -7.48 -12.89
N LEU A 78 -1.90 -6.25 -13.09
CA LEU A 78 -1.04 -5.07 -12.97
C LEU A 78 -0.44 -4.90 -11.58
N HIS A 79 -1.18 -5.27 -10.53
CA HIS A 79 -0.71 -5.15 -9.15
C HIS A 79 0.56 -5.97 -8.88
N PRO A 80 0.60 -7.31 -9.08
CA PRO A 80 1.81 -8.09 -8.86
C PRO A 80 2.98 -7.66 -9.75
N LEU A 81 2.72 -7.22 -10.99
CA LEU A 81 3.77 -6.72 -11.88
C LEU A 81 4.40 -5.43 -11.36
N ARG A 82 3.58 -4.46 -10.94
CA ARG A 82 4.06 -3.18 -10.42
C ARG A 82 4.74 -3.35 -9.05
N ALA A 83 4.15 -4.13 -8.15
CA ALA A 83 4.77 -4.44 -6.85
C ALA A 83 6.16 -5.07 -7.04
N SER A 84 6.30 -5.97 -8.01
CA SER A 84 7.58 -6.60 -8.35
C SER A 84 8.58 -5.63 -8.96
N ALA A 85 8.14 -4.71 -9.82
CA ALA A 85 8.99 -3.67 -10.39
C ALA A 85 9.45 -2.65 -9.33
N VAL A 86 8.56 -2.28 -8.41
CA VAL A 86 8.86 -1.43 -7.25
C VAL A 86 9.88 -2.13 -6.35
N TYR A 87 9.64 -3.41 -6.02
CA TYR A 87 10.57 -4.23 -5.26
C TYR A 87 11.95 -4.25 -5.94
N ALA A 88 11.98 -4.55 -7.24
CA ALA A 88 13.21 -4.72 -8.01
C ALA A 88 14.12 -3.50 -8.03
N LYS A 89 13.61 -2.28 -7.79
CA LYS A 89 14.42 -1.06 -7.77
C LYS A 89 15.33 -0.95 -6.55
N ALA A 90 14.90 -1.38 -5.37
CA ALA A 90 15.64 -1.12 -4.13
C ALA A 90 16.88 -2.01 -3.92
N PRO A 91 16.80 -3.35 -3.99
CA PRO A 91 17.95 -4.20 -3.67
C PRO A 91 19.02 -4.06 -4.74
N ARG A 92 20.29 -4.07 -4.31
CA ARG A 92 21.44 -3.92 -5.22
C ARG A 92 21.58 -5.13 -6.15
N TYR A 93 21.31 -6.32 -5.62
CA TYR A 93 21.34 -7.59 -6.35
C TYR A 93 19.96 -8.21 -6.27
N LEU A 94 19.50 -8.77 -7.38
CA LEU A 94 18.25 -9.52 -7.44
C LEU A 94 18.57 -10.98 -7.61
N ASN A 95 17.87 -11.83 -6.87
CA ASN A 95 17.82 -13.26 -7.14
C ASN A 95 16.43 -13.65 -7.66
N ILE A 96 16.34 -14.86 -8.20
CA ILE A 96 15.12 -15.38 -8.80
C ILE A 96 14.00 -15.56 -7.77
N VAL A 97 14.31 -16.09 -6.59
CA VAL A 97 13.32 -16.37 -5.53
C VAL A 97 12.67 -15.08 -5.06
N ASP A 98 13.42 -13.99 -4.90
CA ASP A 98 12.90 -12.67 -4.52
C ASP A 98 11.87 -12.15 -5.53
N ILE A 99 12.21 -12.19 -6.82
CA ILE A 99 11.34 -11.71 -7.89
C ILE A 99 10.11 -12.60 -8.05
N LEU A 100 10.26 -13.93 -7.97
CA LEU A 100 9.12 -14.84 -7.99
C LEU A 100 8.22 -14.64 -6.77
N SER A 101 8.80 -14.42 -5.59
CA SER A 101 8.03 -14.14 -4.36
C SER A 101 7.22 -12.84 -4.50
N ALA A 102 7.82 -11.78 -5.07
CA ALA A 102 7.11 -10.53 -5.32
C ALA A 102 6.05 -10.66 -6.42
N LEU A 103 6.30 -11.44 -7.47
CA LEU A 103 5.34 -11.64 -8.56
C LEU A 103 4.13 -12.47 -8.13
N LEU A 104 4.37 -13.44 -7.27
CA LEU A 104 3.37 -14.43 -6.88
C LEU A 104 2.77 -14.15 -5.49
N HIS A 105 3.10 -13.03 -4.84
CA HIS A 105 2.78 -12.78 -3.42
C HIS A 105 1.29 -12.94 -3.06
N ASP A 106 0.39 -12.62 -3.99
CA ASP A 106 -1.06 -12.67 -3.77
C ASP A 106 -1.72 -13.94 -4.35
N ILE A 107 -1.01 -14.82 -5.07
CA ILE A 107 -1.67 -15.89 -5.85
C ILE A 107 -2.48 -16.85 -4.98
N LEU A 108 -2.03 -17.13 -3.76
CA LEU A 108 -2.72 -18.05 -2.85
C LEU A 108 -3.96 -17.41 -2.20
N GLU A 109 -4.06 -16.09 -2.19
CA GLU A 109 -5.23 -15.34 -1.71
C GLU A 109 -6.23 -15.12 -2.85
N ASP A 110 -5.71 -14.68 -3.99
CA ASP A 110 -6.48 -14.20 -5.13
C ASP A 110 -6.95 -15.32 -6.06
N ILE A 111 -6.20 -16.42 -6.24
CA ILE A 111 -6.49 -17.43 -7.27
C ILE A 111 -7.02 -18.70 -6.61
N ARG A 112 -8.32 -18.97 -6.79
CA ARG A 112 -9.00 -20.11 -6.16
C ARG A 112 -9.59 -21.04 -7.21
N PRO A 113 -9.62 -22.37 -6.98
CA PRO A 113 -10.17 -23.34 -7.94
C PRO A 113 -11.59 -23.02 -8.40
N GLN A 114 -12.41 -22.53 -7.47
CA GLN A 114 -13.80 -22.15 -7.70
C GLN A 114 -14.02 -20.97 -8.67
N ASP A 115 -12.95 -20.24 -9.03
CA ASP A 115 -13.03 -19.11 -9.96
C ASP A 115 -12.88 -19.54 -11.44
N PHE A 116 -12.61 -20.83 -11.69
CA PHE A 116 -12.27 -21.36 -13.03
C PHE A 116 -13.09 -22.60 -13.38
N GLU A 117 -13.21 -22.88 -14.68
CA GLU A 117 -13.67 -24.21 -15.11
C GLU A 117 -12.60 -25.27 -14.81
N ASN A 118 -13.01 -26.52 -14.54
CA ASN A 118 -12.09 -27.59 -14.13
C ASN A 118 -10.88 -27.75 -15.07
N HIS A 119 -11.10 -27.70 -16.38
CA HIS A 119 -10.03 -27.86 -17.37
C HIS A 119 -9.06 -26.67 -17.42
N GLU A 120 -9.55 -25.45 -17.14
CA GLU A 120 -8.72 -24.26 -17.02
C GLU A 120 -7.89 -24.29 -15.74
N TRP A 121 -8.51 -24.75 -14.65
CA TRP A 121 -7.84 -24.95 -13.36
C TRP A 121 -6.72 -25.97 -13.46
N GLU A 122 -6.98 -27.16 -14.03
CA GLU A 122 -5.97 -28.20 -14.26
C GLU A 122 -4.78 -27.67 -15.06
N LYS A 123 -5.06 -26.83 -16.07
CA LYS A 123 -4.00 -26.17 -16.86
C LYS A 123 -3.18 -25.19 -16.02
N LEU A 124 -3.84 -24.37 -15.19
CA LEU A 124 -3.14 -23.42 -14.30
C LEU A 124 -2.29 -24.16 -13.26
N GLU A 125 -2.79 -25.25 -12.68
CA GLU A 125 -2.02 -26.10 -11.78
C GLU A 125 -0.80 -26.69 -12.50
N SER A 126 -0.98 -27.28 -13.69
CA SER A 126 0.13 -27.81 -14.50
C SER A 126 1.20 -26.75 -14.78
N MET A 127 0.78 -25.53 -15.15
CA MET A 127 1.71 -24.42 -15.37
C MET A 127 2.49 -24.04 -14.11
N LEU A 128 1.85 -24.03 -12.94
CA LEU A 128 2.50 -23.74 -11.67
C LEU A 128 3.47 -24.85 -11.26
N TYR A 129 3.08 -26.12 -11.40
CA TYR A 129 3.96 -27.26 -11.12
C TYR A 129 5.17 -27.29 -12.06
N GLU A 130 4.99 -27.03 -13.35
CA GLU A 130 6.09 -26.94 -14.31
C GLU A 130 7.03 -25.76 -14.01
N LEU A 131 6.50 -24.64 -13.53
CA LEU A 131 7.30 -23.50 -13.09
C LEU A 131 8.15 -23.86 -11.87
N LEU A 132 7.54 -24.46 -10.85
CA LEU A 132 8.23 -24.87 -9.62
C LEU A 132 9.30 -25.93 -9.92
N GLY A 133 9.01 -26.91 -10.77
CA GLY A 133 9.95 -27.97 -11.15
C GLY A 133 11.16 -27.51 -11.98
N LYS A 134 11.22 -26.22 -12.38
CA LYS A 134 12.40 -25.61 -13.02
C LYS A 134 13.36 -24.98 -12.02
N LEU A 135 12.93 -24.78 -10.77
CA LEU A 135 13.78 -24.32 -9.68
C LEU A 135 14.58 -25.51 -9.13
N ASP A 136 15.72 -25.22 -8.50
CA ASP A 136 16.34 -26.24 -7.66
C ASP A 136 15.52 -26.44 -6.37
N GLN A 137 15.78 -27.54 -5.66
CA GLN A 137 14.99 -27.94 -4.50
C GLN A 137 15.02 -26.90 -3.37
N ASP A 138 16.14 -26.18 -3.21
CA ASP A 138 16.30 -25.17 -2.17
C ASP A 138 15.52 -23.90 -2.52
N ASP A 139 15.59 -23.45 -3.78
CA ASP A 139 14.87 -22.28 -4.28
C ASP A 139 13.36 -22.51 -4.34
N GLU A 140 12.91 -23.71 -4.72
CA GLU A 140 11.49 -24.10 -4.66
C GLU A 140 10.97 -24.03 -3.23
N TRP A 141 11.67 -24.66 -2.28
CA TRP A 141 11.27 -24.64 -0.87
C TRP A 141 11.23 -23.21 -0.31
N ARG A 142 12.24 -22.39 -0.60
CA ARG A 142 12.29 -20.98 -0.18
C ARG A 142 11.15 -20.16 -0.76
N LEU A 143 10.83 -20.36 -2.03
CA LEU A 143 9.70 -19.67 -2.67
C LEU A 143 8.40 -20.05 -1.97
N MET A 144 8.14 -21.34 -1.73
CA MET A 144 6.92 -21.79 -1.07
C MET A 144 6.79 -21.27 0.37
N GLU A 145 7.88 -21.31 1.15
CA GLU A 145 7.93 -20.74 2.50
C GLU A 145 7.57 -19.24 2.48
N ARG A 146 8.10 -18.48 1.50
CA ARG A 146 7.80 -17.05 1.35
C ARG A 146 6.36 -16.78 0.94
N LEU A 147 5.82 -17.53 -0.02
CA LEU A 147 4.42 -17.38 -0.45
C LEU A 147 3.44 -17.66 0.70
N GLN A 148 3.69 -18.70 1.50
CA GLN A 148 2.88 -18.98 2.69
C GLN A 148 2.98 -17.86 3.74
N ALA A 149 4.16 -17.27 3.92
CA ALA A 149 4.34 -16.14 4.83
C ALA A 149 3.65 -14.85 4.33
N LEU A 150 3.65 -14.60 3.02
CA LEU A 150 3.04 -13.43 2.38
C LEU A 150 1.52 -13.55 2.24
N THR A 151 0.97 -14.75 2.26
CA THR A 151 -0.48 -14.99 2.12
C THR A 151 -1.21 -14.74 3.43
N ARG A 152 -2.30 -13.98 3.39
CA ARG A 152 -3.22 -13.90 4.53
C ARG A 152 -4.28 -15.01 4.43
N PHE A 153 -4.38 -15.84 5.47
CA PHE A 153 -5.41 -16.88 5.54
C PHE A 153 -6.75 -16.35 6.04
N GLU A 154 -7.85 -17.01 5.68
CA GLU A 154 -9.20 -16.60 6.11
C GLU A 154 -9.41 -16.73 7.63
N SER A 155 -8.65 -17.61 8.28
CA SER A 155 -8.70 -17.86 9.72
C SER A 155 -8.02 -16.78 10.57
N GLU A 156 -7.31 -15.84 9.96
CA GLU A 156 -6.53 -14.83 10.69
C GLU A 156 -6.99 -13.38 10.40
N THR A 157 -6.88 -12.56 11.44
CA THR A 157 -7.01 -11.11 11.30
C THR A 157 -5.80 -10.51 10.57
N TYR A 158 -5.94 -9.28 10.10
CA TYR A 158 -4.81 -8.56 9.49
C TYR A 158 -3.62 -8.45 10.46
N TYR A 159 -3.87 -8.23 11.76
CA TYR A 159 -2.84 -8.11 12.78
C TYR A 159 -2.09 -9.42 13.01
N GLN A 160 -2.82 -10.54 13.12
CA GLN A 160 -2.22 -11.87 13.27
C GLN A 160 -1.37 -12.25 12.05
N TYR A 161 -1.87 -11.95 10.84
CA TYR A 161 -1.14 -12.13 9.59
C TYR A 161 0.19 -11.35 9.59
N ILE A 162 0.16 -10.04 9.90
CA ILE A 162 1.39 -9.24 9.96
C ILE A 162 2.33 -9.76 11.05
N GLY A 163 1.82 -10.14 12.22
CA GLY A 163 2.62 -10.76 13.28
C GLY A 163 3.37 -12.01 12.80
N ARG A 164 2.66 -12.93 12.16
CA ARG A 164 3.22 -14.16 11.58
C ARG A 164 4.26 -13.89 10.50
N LEU A 165 3.97 -12.93 9.61
CA LEU A 165 4.92 -12.51 8.57
C LEU A 165 6.21 -11.96 9.19
N LEU A 166 6.10 -11.09 10.21
CA LEU A 166 7.27 -10.51 10.87
C LEU A 166 8.09 -11.53 11.67
N ASP A 167 7.44 -12.53 12.27
CA ASP A 167 8.15 -13.63 12.95
C ASP A 167 8.96 -14.46 11.95
N ARG A 168 8.42 -14.72 10.74
CA ARG A 168 9.16 -15.38 9.64
C ARG A 168 10.28 -14.50 9.09
N ALA A 169 10.05 -13.19 9.01
CA ALA A 169 11.02 -12.23 8.48
C ALA A 169 12.33 -12.13 9.29
N ARG A 170 12.36 -12.63 10.53
CA ARG A 170 13.60 -12.76 11.32
C ARG A 170 14.65 -13.63 10.62
N ASN A 171 14.20 -14.65 9.89
CA ASN A 171 15.06 -15.56 9.14
C ASN A 171 15.06 -15.25 7.63
N ILE A 172 14.06 -14.51 7.14
CA ILE A 172 13.87 -14.18 5.72
C ILE A 172 13.56 -12.67 5.58
N PRO A 173 14.55 -11.78 5.70
CA PRO A 173 14.34 -10.34 5.74
C PRO A 173 13.62 -9.77 4.52
N GLU A 174 13.73 -10.43 3.36
CA GLU A 174 13.09 -10.01 2.11
C GLU A 174 11.56 -10.00 2.20
N LEU A 175 10.96 -10.75 3.14
CA LEU A 175 9.52 -10.73 3.38
C LEU A 175 9.02 -9.33 3.74
N ILE A 176 9.78 -8.58 4.54
CA ILE A 176 9.43 -7.20 4.90
C ILE A 176 9.53 -6.30 3.66
N GLN A 177 10.59 -6.46 2.86
CA GLN A 177 10.80 -5.66 1.66
C GLN A 177 9.68 -5.89 0.63
N ILE A 178 9.32 -7.14 0.37
CA ILE A 178 8.24 -7.50 -0.55
C ILE A 178 6.91 -6.97 -0.02
N LYS A 179 6.65 -7.11 1.30
CA LYS A 179 5.39 -6.62 1.87
C LYS A 179 5.28 -5.09 1.84
N LEU A 180 6.37 -4.38 2.07
CA LEU A 180 6.40 -2.92 1.95
C LEU A 180 6.27 -2.47 0.50
N ALA A 181 6.85 -3.19 -0.47
CA ALA A 181 6.68 -2.92 -1.90
C ALA A 181 5.21 -3.10 -2.35
N ASP A 182 4.55 -4.19 -1.91
CA ASP A 182 3.10 -4.39 -2.06
C ASP A 182 2.32 -3.20 -1.46
N ARG A 183 2.60 -2.84 -0.19
CA ARG A 183 1.92 -1.72 0.45
C ARG A 183 2.15 -0.38 -0.23
N LEU A 184 3.34 -0.17 -0.79
CA LEU A 184 3.65 1.03 -1.56
C LEU A 184 2.83 1.06 -2.86
N ASP A 185 2.77 -0.04 -3.62
CA ASP A 185 1.90 -0.14 -4.81
C ASP A 185 0.45 0.15 -4.45
N ASN A 186 -0.08 -0.52 -3.42
CA ASN A 186 -1.44 -0.33 -2.97
C ASN A 186 -1.74 1.11 -2.53
N THR A 187 -0.75 1.82 -2.00
CA THR A 187 -0.90 3.21 -1.57
C THR A 187 -0.93 4.16 -2.77
N LEU A 188 -0.06 3.94 -3.75
CA LEU A 188 0.03 4.76 -4.96
C LEU A 188 -1.12 4.46 -5.95
N ASP A 189 -1.67 3.23 -5.94
CA ASP A 189 -2.79 2.81 -6.78
C ASP A 189 -4.12 3.46 -6.38
N MET A 190 -4.25 4.03 -5.17
CA MET A 190 -5.50 4.64 -4.65
C MET A 190 -6.04 5.83 -5.47
N ARG A 191 -5.23 6.34 -6.40
CA ARG A 191 -5.50 7.52 -7.24
C ARG A 191 -5.38 7.24 -8.73
N ILE A 192 -5.27 5.98 -9.16
CA ILE A 192 -5.08 5.66 -10.58
C ILE A 192 -6.24 6.13 -11.49
N ASP A 193 -7.42 6.38 -10.90
CA ASP A 193 -8.65 6.80 -11.55
C ASP A 193 -8.93 8.32 -11.50
N ILE A 194 -8.07 9.13 -10.87
CA ILE A 194 -8.31 10.56 -10.64
C ILE A 194 -7.04 11.36 -10.93
N ALA A 195 -7.19 12.54 -11.56
CA ALA A 195 -6.12 13.54 -11.60
C ALA A 195 -5.66 13.89 -10.17
N ASP A 196 -4.35 14.07 -9.97
CA ASP A 196 -3.81 14.35 -8.63
C ASP A 196 -4.32 15.73 -8.15
N PRO A 197 -5.18 15.79 -7.10
CA PRO A 197 -5.79 17.05 -6.68
C PRO A 197 -4.79 18.01 -6.04
N ILE A 198 -3.54 17.60 -5.80
CA ILE A 198 -2.48 18.46 -5.25
C ILE A 198 -1.34 18.69 -6.25
N GLU A 199 -1.51 18.35 -7.53
CA GLU A 199 -0.49 18.63 -8.53
C GLU A 199 -0.24 20.14 -8.61
N GLY A 200 1.00 20.57 -8.35
CA GLY A 200 1.35 21.99 -8.29
C GLY A 200 0.92 22.72 -7.00
N ILE A 201 0.31 22.03 -6.04
CA ILE A 201 -0.18 22.64 -4.79
C ILE A 201 0.81 22.42 -3.65
N ASP A 202 1.22 23.52 -3.01
CA ASP A 202 1.91 23.46 -1.73
C ASP A 202 0.90 23.33 -0.58
N PHE A 203 0.81 22.11 -0.03
CA PHE A 203 -0.03 21.80 1.12
C PHE A 203 0.30 22.67 2.35
N PHE A 204 1.59 22.87 2.64
CA PHE A 204 1.99 23.59 3.85
C PHE A 204 1.77 25.09 3.69
N GLU A 205 1.95 25.63 2.49
CA GLU A 205 1.56 27.01 2.18
C GLU A 205 0.05 27.23 2.40
N ASN A 206 -0.79 26.34 1.86
CA ASN A 206 -2.25 26.42 2.05
C ASN A 206 -2.63 26.35 3.53
N LEU A 207 -2.03 25.42 4.28
CA LEU A 207 -2.26 25.29 5.73
C LEU A 207 -1.85 26.58 6.46
N PHE A 208 -0.70 27.16 6.12
CA PHE A 208 -0.24 28.42 6.69
C PHE A 208 -1.18 29.58 6.36
N GLN A 209 -1.66 29.66 5.12
CA GLN A 209 -2.62 30.69 4.70
C GLN A 209 -3.94 30.59 5.48
N ILE A 210 -4.49 29.38 5.66
CA ILE A 210 -5.71 29.15 6.48
C ILE A 210 -5.51 29.62 7.93
N LEU A 211 -4.34 29.37 8.51
CA LEU A 211 -4.10 29.68 9.92
C LEU A 211 -3.85 31.17 10.19
N PHE A 212 -3.17 31.86 9.27
CA PHE A 212 -2.55 33.15 9.53
C PHE A 212 -2.96 34.29 8.59
N VAL A 213 -3.56 34.01 7.43
CA VAL A 213 -3.86 35.02 6.41
C VAL A 213 -5.37 35.31 6.40
N GLU A 214 -5.76 36.43 7.01
CA GLU A 214 -7.17 36.84 7.17
C GLU A 214 -7.94 36.92 5.84
N ASN A 215 -7.27 37.39 4.78
CA ASN A 215 -7.89 37.59 3.47
C ASN A 215 -7.68 36.41 2.51
N PHE A 216 -7.24 35.26 3.02
CA PHE A 216 -7.16 34.05 2.22
C PHE A 216 -8.57 33.59 1.83
N LYS A 217 -8.79 33.39 0.53
CA LYS A 217 -10.12 33.04 -0.01
C LYS A 217 -10.39 31.54 -0.04
N GLY A 218 -9.44 30.74 0.42
CA GLY A 218 -9.53 29.30 0.38
C GLY A 218 -8.83 28.72 -0.85
N PHE A 219 -8.58 27.43 -0.78
CA PHE A 219 -8.12 26.66 -1.92
C PHE A 219 -9.28 26.50 -2.90
N ASP A 220 -9.10 26.98 -4.14
CA ASP A 220 -10.04 26.82 -5.24
C ASP A 220 -9.48 25.80 -6.24
N PRO A 221 -10.05 24.59 -6.34
CA PRO A 221 -9.59 23.59 -7.29
C PRO A 221 -9.81 24.06 -8.74
N GLU A 222 -8.82 23.88 -9.62
CA GLU A 222 -8.95 24.26 -11.04
C GLU A 222 -10.00 23.43 -11.81
N SER A 223 -10.37 22.27 -11.28
CA SER A 223 -11.28 21.32 -11.93
C SER A 223 -12.57 21.14 -11.13
N ASP A 224 -13.67 20.81 -11.81
CA ASP A 224 -14.90 20.38 -11.17
C ASP A 224 -14.67 19.17 -10.26
N HIS A 225 -15.56 19.00 -9.27
CA HIS A 225 -15.53 17.84 -8.38
C HIS A 225 -15.56 16.55 -9.23
N PRO A 226 -14.54 15.66 -9.10
CA PRO A 226 -14.50 14.43 -9.88
C PRO A 226 -15.70 13.53 -9.54
N PRO A 227 -16.23 12.73 -10.49
CA PRO A 227 -17.35 11.83 -10.21
C PRO A 227 -17.02 10.88 -9.06
N SER A 228 -18.06 10.35 -8.41
CA SER A 228 -17.91 9.46 -7.25
C SER A 228 -16.98 8.28 -7.58
N ALA A 229 -15.76 8.34 -7.02
CA ALA A 229 -14.77 7.30 -7.19
C ALA A 229 -15.14 6.04 -6.41
N THR A 230 -14.72 4.88 -6.91
CA THR A 230 -14.99 3.59 -6.24
C THR A 230 -14.33 3.52 -4.85
N LEU A 231 -13.22 4.24 -4.68
CA LEU A 231 -12.51 4.47 -3.43
C LEU A 231 -12.71 5.92 -2.98
N ASN A 232 -13.55 6.13 -1.97
CA ASN A 232 -13.78 7.46 -1.38
C ASN A 232 -12.72 7.79 -0.30
N GLY A 233 -12.74 9.02 0.21
CA GLY A 233 -11.73 9.48 1.19
C GLY A 233 -11.68 8.63 2.46
N ALA A 234 -12.81 8.15 3.00
CA ALA A 234 -12.79 7.30 4.20
C ALA A 234 -12.10 5.95 3.96
N LYS A 235 -12.29 5.35 2.77
CA LYS A 235 -11.57 4.13 2.37
C LYS A 235 -10.07 4.39 2.15
N ARG A 236 -9.68 5.58 1.71
CA ARG A 236 -8.26 5.99 1.61
C ARG A 236 -7.63 6.09 2.98
N LEU A 237 -8.27 6.79 3.91
CA LEU A 237 -7.84 6.86 5.31
C LEU A 237 -7.71 5.46 5.95
N TYR A 238 -8.60 4.52 5.62
CA TYR A 238 -8.46 3.13 6.07
C TYR A 238 -7.22 2.42 5.51
N GLN A 239 -6.80 2.70 4.27
CA GLN A 239 -5.51 2.18 3.76
C GLN A 239 -4.32 2.79 4.50
N LEU A 240 -4.41 4.06 4.89
CA LEU A 240 -3.39 4.71 5.73
C LEU A 240 -3.32 4.06 7.11
N PHE A 241 -4.47 3.73 7.70
CA PHE A 241 -4.52 2.96 8.96
C PHE A 241 -3.78 1.63 8.83
N LYS A 242 -4.02 0.85 7.76
CA LYS A 242 -3.28 -0.40 7.52
C LYS A 242 -1.77 -0.17 7.42
N ASN A 243 -1.33 0.92 6.79
CA ASN A 243 0.09 1.28 6.72
C ASN A 243 0.63 1.60 8.11
N ALA A 244 -0.06 2.41 8.91
CA ALA A 244 0.35 2.74 10.28
C ALA A 244 0.46 1.49 11.17
N VAL A 245 -0.45 0.51 11.02
CA VAL A 245 -0.37 -0.79 11.70
C VAL A 245 0.90 -1.53 11.29
N LEU A 246 1.13 -1.72 9.98
CA LEU A 246 2.31 -2.44 9.49
C LEU A 246 3.61 -1.80 9.98
N LEU A 247 3.76 -0.49 9.83
CA LEU A 247 4.96 0.25 10.19
C LEU A 247 5.21 0.21 11.71
N SER A 248 4.15 0.34 12.51
CA SER A 248 4.23 0.20 13.98
C SER A 248 4.72 -1.19 14.38
N MET A 249 4.14 -2.25 13.80
CA MET A 249 4.49 -3.62 14.13
C MET A 249 5.92 -3.99 13.69
N ILE A 250 6.39 -3.47 12.55
CA ILE A 250 7.79 -3.61 12.11
C ILE A 250 8.74 -3.07 13.18
N ARG A 251 8.48 -1.86 13.69
CA ARG A 251 9.30 -1.23 14.72
C ARG A 251 9.24 -1.94 16.06
N GLN A 252 8.05 -2.32 16.52
CA GLN A 252 7.87 -3.01 17.80
C GLN A 252 8.61 -4.36 17.88
N LYS A 253 8.70 -5.09 16.76
CA LYS A 253 9.37 -6.40 16.73
C LYS A 253 10.90 -6.28 16.77
N ASP A 254 11.44 -5.06 16.78
CA ASP A 254 12.87 -4.73 16.64
C ASP A 254 13.49 -5.57 15.53
N THR A 255 12.74 -5.76 14.44
CA THR A 255 13.23 -6.31 13.18
C THR A 255 13.70 -5.09 12.41
N PRO A 256 14.88 -4.55 12.74
CA PRO A 256 15.18 -3.21 12.32
C PRO A 256 15.38 -3.31 10.81
N PRO A 257 15.02 -2.28 10.04
CA PRO A 257 15.42 -2.18 8.65
C PRO A 257 16.96 -1.97 8.57
N ARG A 258 17.76 -2.94 9.05
CA ARG A 258 19.24 -2.85 9.09
C ARG A 258 19.83 -2.94 7.70
N GLU A 259 19.08 -3.48 6.74
CA GLU A 259 19.42 -3.40 5.33
C GLU A 259 18.86 -2.11 4.74
N ASN A 260 19.71 -1.38 4.01
CA ASN A 260 19.35 -0.13 3.34
C ASN A 260 18.02 -0.23 2.58
N SER A 261 17.73 -1.36 1.92
CA SER A 261 16.51 -1.57 1.12
C SER A 261 15.22 -1.56 1.94
N SER A 262 15.20 -2.17 3.13
CA SER A 262 14.00 -2.21 3.98
C SER A 262 13.67 -0.82 4.52
N GLN A 263 14.68 -0.07 4.94
CA GLN A 263 14.53 1.31 5.43
C GLN A 263 13.97 2.20 4.33
N LEU A 264 14.54 2.04 3.14
CA LEU A 264 14.15 2.72 1.92
C LEU A 264 12.67 2.51 1.57
N PHE A 265 12.15 1.28 1.66
CA PHE A 265 10.71 1.03 1.46
C PHE A 265 9.85 1.57 2.61
N PHE A 266 10.33 1.47 3.85
CA PHE A 266 9.62 2.01 5.01
C PHE A 266 9.39 3.53 4.84
N GLU A 267 10.43 4.27 4.51
CA GLU A 267 10.37 5.71 4.22
C GLU A 267 9.48 6.03 3.02
N ALA A 268 9.52 5.22 1.97
CA ALA A 268 8.68 5.40 0.80
C ALA A 268 7.19 5.21 1.12
N VAL A 269 6.82 4.17 1.88
CA VAL A 269 5.45 3.95 2.35
C VAL A 269 4.99 5.10 3.25
N SER A 270 5.82 5.53 4.21
CA SER A 270 5.50 6.68 5.07
C SER A 270 5.28 7.95 4.26
N SER A 271 6.17 8.25 3.31
CA SER A 271 6.09 9.44 2.46
C SER A 271 4.87 9.42 1.54
N ALA A 272 4.58 8.28 0.90
CA ALA A 272 3.40 8.12 0.06
C ALA A 272 2.10 8.25 0.87
N SER A 273 2.08 7.72 2.10
CA SER A 273 0.94 7.79 3.00
C SER A 273 0.70 9.21 3.52
N LEU A 274 1.78 9.93 3.86
CA LEU A 274 1.75 11.35 4.19
C LEU A 274 1.13 12.17 3.05
N LYS A 275 1.61 11.97 1.82
CA LYS A 275 1.08 12.67 0.64
C LYS A 275 -0.39 12.34 0.38
N GLU A 276 -0.82 11.10 0.61
CA GLU A 276 -2.24 10.76 0.45
C GLU A 276 -3.14 11.35 1.54
N ALA A 277 -2.64 11.49 2.78
CA ALA A 277 -3.34 12.21 3.83
C ALA A 277 -3.49 13.70 3.46
N GLN A 278 -2.43 14.33 2.94
CA GLN A 278 -2.47 15.71 2.41
C GLN A 278 -3.49 15.86 1.27
N ARG A 279 -3.52 14.91 0.31
CA ARG A 279 -4.52 14.89 -0.76
C ARG A 279 -5.94 14.78 -0.25
N THR A 280 -6.16 13.93 0.76
CA THR A 280 -7.49 13.75 1.34
C THR A 280 -7.95 15.02 2.04
N PHE A 281 -7.05 15.67 2.78
CA PHE A 281 -7.31 16.97 3.41
C PHE A 281 -7.68 18.06 2.38
N MET A 282 -6.83 18.28 1.37
CA MET A 282 -7.07 19.31 0.35
C MET A 282 -8.35 19.04 -0.44
N HIS A 283 -8.65 17.77 -0.74
CA HIS A 283 -9.89 17.40 -1.41
C HIS A 283 -11.13 17.71 -0.56
N ILE A 284 -11.07 17.53 0.77
CA ILE A 284 -12.18 17.91 1.64
C ILE A 284 -12.36 19.42 1.65
N LEU A 285 -11.28 20.20 1.80
CA LEU A 285 -11.35 21.66 1.82
C LEU A 285 -11.86 22.25 0.51
N GLY A 286 -11.35 21.78 -0.62
CA GLY A 286 -11.69 22.34 -1.93
C GLY A 286 -13.11 22.02 -2.38
N TYR A 287 -13.73 20.94 -1.88
CA TYR A 287 -14.97 20.42 -2.45
C TYR A 287 -16.09 20.11 -1.47
N HIS A 288 -15.80 19.83 -0.20
CA HIS A 288 -16.79 19.33 0.77
C HIS A 288 -16.93 20.21 2.01
N HIS A 289 -15.89 20.97 2.36
CA HIS A 289 -15.83 21.79 3.57
C HIS A 289 -15.13 23.12 3.26
N THR A 290 -15.82 23.96 2.50
CA THR A 290 -15.29 25.23 1.98
C THR A 290 -15.41 26.41 2.96
N ASP A 291 -16.05 26.20 4.12
CA ASP A 291 -16.08 27.17 5.22
C ASP A 291 -14.71 27.23 5.90
N LEU A 292 -13.95 28.29 5.63
CA LEU A 292 -12.58 28.46 6.11
C LEU A 292 -12.49 28.76 7.61
N GLU A 293 -13.50 29.41 8.17
CA GLU A 293 -13.52 29.70 9.60
C GLU A 293 -13.68 28.39 10.37
N GLN A 294 -14.63 27.55 9.95
CA GLN A 294 -14.81 26.23 10.53
C GLN A 294 -13.62 25.31 10.28
N ALA A 295 -13.07 25.30 9.06
CA ALA A 295 -11.87 24.53 8.73
C ALA A 295 -10.68 24.91 9.62
N ARG A 296 -10.50 26.20 9.90
CA ARG A 296 -9.44 26.71 10.77
C ARG A 296 -9.60 26.23 12.21
N VAL A 297 -10.83 26.22 12.74
CA VAL A 297 -11.12 25.68 14.07
C VAL A 297 -10.77 24.19 14.15
N LEU A 298 -11.27 23.39 13.21
CA LEU A 298 -10.98 21.94 13.16
C LEU A 298 -9.48 21.64 13.03
N LEU A 299 -8.78 22.44 12.22
CA LEU A 299 -7.34 22.31 12.06
C LEU A 299 -6.60 22.59 13.37
N LEU A 300 -6.95 23.67 14.07
CA LEU A 300 -6.35 24.01 15.36
C LEU A 300 -6.61 22.94 16.42
N ASP A 301 -7.84 22.43 16.49
CA ASP A 301 -8.22 21.37 17.42
C ASP A 301 -7.44 20.08 17.15
N ALA A 302 -7.35 19.65 15.88
CA ALA A 302 -6.55 18.49 15.50
C ALA A 302 -5.05 18.68 15.75
N MET A 303 -4.52 19.87 15.51
CA MET A 303 -3.11 20.21 15.78
C MET A 303 -2.81 20.15 17.28
N ASP A 304 -3.66 20.72 18.14
CA ASP A 304 -3.51 20.65 19.59
C ASP A 304 -3.62 19.21 20.11
N TYR A 305 -4.58 18.44 19.58
CA TYR A 305 -4.72 17.01 19.89
C TYR A 305 -3.43 16.23 19.59
N CYS A 306 -2.87 16.45 18.39
CA CYS A 306 -1.65 15.80 17.96
C CYS A 306 -0.42 16.27 18.76
N TYR A 307 -0.29 17.58 19.02
CA TYR A 307 0.82 18.15 19.78
C TYR A 307 0.87 17.63 21.22
N LYS A 308 -0.29 17.32 21.82
CA LYS A 308 -0.39 16.67 23.13
C LYS A 308 0.00 15.17 23.12
N GLY A 309 0.44 14.63 22.00
CA GLY A 309 0.86 13.22 21.85
C GLY A 309 -0.29 12.22 21.88
N ARG A 310 -1.54 12.67 21.78
CA ARG A 310 -2.72 11.78 21.91
C ARG A 310 -2.87 10.84 20.72
N ILE A 311 -2.31 11.21 19.57
CA ILE A 311 -2.34 10.39 18.35
C ILE A 311 -1.23 9.31 18.33
N ASP A 312 -0.30 9.37 19.27
CA ASP A 312 0.79 8.39 19.40
C ASP A 312 0.30 7.04 19.95
N ALA A 313 -0.98 6.95 20.34
CA ALA A 313 -1.61 5.77 20.90
C ALA A 313 -3.03 5.57 20.37
N ILE A 314 -3.52 4.33 20.41
CA ILE A 314 -4.95 4.05 20.29
C ILE A 314 -5.65 4.65 21.52
N THR A 315 -6.69 5.46 21.31
CA THR A 315 -7.45 6.11 22.39
C THR A 315 -8.84 5.52 22.57
N LYS A 316 -9.40 5.66 23.77
CA LYS A 316 -10.83 5.41 24.04
C LYS A 316 -11.63 6.62 23.58
N VAL A 317 -12.88 6.40 23.17
CA VAL A 317 -13.84 7.48 22.95
C VAL A 317 -13.99 8.27 24.25
N ALA A 318 -13.80 9.58 24.18
CA ALA A 318 -13.98 10.50 25.30
C ALA A 318 -14.83 11.69 24.90
N GLU A 319 -15.50 12.30 25.87
CA GLU A 319 -16.35 13.47 25.61
C GLU A 319 -15.50 14.69 25.25
N GLY A 320 -15.93 15.42 24.21
CA GLY A 320 -15.33 16.69 23.79
C GLY A 320 -14.09 16.59 22.92
N GLN A 321 -13.68 15.39 22.50
CA GLN A 321 -12.50 15.16 21.66
C GLN A 321 -12.86 14.24 20.50
N THR A 322 -12.99 14.80 19.29
CA THR A 322 -13.53 14.13 18.10
C THR A 322 -12.66 12.97 17.59
N LEU A 323 -11.34 13.11 17.71
CA LEU A 323 -10.37 12.09 17.28
C LEU A 323 -10.25 10.91 18.25
N ASP A 324 -10.77 11.04 19.47
CA ASP A 324 -10.70 9.97 20.46
C ASP A 324 -11.52 8.75 20.01
N GLY A 325 -10.86 7.59 19.96
CA GLY A 325 -11.47 6.36 19.46
C GLY A 325 -11.65 6.31 17.94
N LEU A 326 -11.01 7.20 17.16
CA LEU A 326 -11.02 7.15 15.70
C LEU A 326 -10.65 5.75 15.18
N PHE A 327 -9.52 5.22 15.64
CA PHE A 327 -9.00 3.93 15.17
C PHE A 327 -9.89 2.76 15.59
N SER A 328 -10.27 2.69 16.87
CA SER A 328 -11.10 1.60 17.40
C SER A 328 -12.51 1.59 16.79
N THR A 329 -13.11 2.77 16.59
CA THR A 329 -14.50 2.90 16.11
C THR A 329 -14.63 2.67 14.62
N TYR A 330 -13.75 3.29 13.82
CA TYR A 330 -13.93 3.36 12.36
C TYR A 330 -13.07 2.37 11.58
N PHE A 331 -11.88 2.03 12.09
CA PHE A 331 -10.93 1.18 11.37
C PHE A 331 -10.70 -0.19 12.03
N GLY A 332 -10.95 -0.29 13.33
CA GLY A 332 -10.83 -1.48 14.16
C GLY A 332 -11.75 -2.65 13.83
N PRO A 333 -12.99 -2.47 13.30
CA PRO A 333 -13.87 -3.59 13.01
C PRO A 333 -13.23 -4.63 12.06
N VAL A 334 -13.12 -5.87 12.55
CA VAL A 334 -12.50 -6.99 11.82
C VAL A 334 -13.39 -7.44 10.65
N HIS A 335 -14.70 -7.54 10.88
CA HIS A 335 -15.65 -7.99 9.87
C HIS A 335 -15.86 -6.91 8.78
N SER A 336 -15.77 -7.33 7.52
CA SER A 336 -15.84 -6.45 6.36
C SER A 336 -17.14 -5.65 6.27
N LYS A 337 -18.28 -6.27 6.60
CA LYS A 337 -19.59 -5.61 6.60
C LYS A 337 -19.65 -4.45 7.59
N THR A 338 -19.38 -4.71 8.86
CA THR A 338 -19.37 -3.70 9.93
C THR A 338 -18.33 -2.61 9.64
N ARG A 339 -17.16 -2.98 9.15
CA ARG A 339 -16.14 -2.00 8.74
C ARG A 339 -16.66 -1.08 7.65
N ASN A 340 -17.29 -1.61 6.60
CA ASN A 340 -17.82 -0.79 5.51
C ASN A 340 -18.92 0.16 5.98
N GLU A 341 -19.78 -0.27 6.92
CA GLU A 341 -20.78 0.59 7.56
C GLU A 341 -20.10 1.72 8.34
N LYS A 342 -19.07 1.43 9.14
CA LYS A 342 -18.32 2.47 9.87
C LYS A 342 -17.58 3.42 8.93
N LEU A 343 -16.99 2.93 7.84
CA LEU A 343 -16.35 3.79 6.84
C LEU A 343 -17.36 4.68 6.10
N ALA A 344 -18.61 4.23 5.92
CA ALA A 344 -19.67 5.08 5.39
C ALA A 344 -20.01 6.22 6.37
N LEU A 345 -20.17 5.90 7.66
CA LEU A 345 -20.39 6.93 8.70
C LEU A 345 -19.23 7.94 8.77
N LEU A 346 -17.98 7.48 8.66
CA LEU A 346 -16.83 8.37 8.57
C LEU A 346 -16.89 9.24 7.31
N TYR A 347 -17.28 8.66 6.17
CA TYR A 347 -17.37 9.39 4.91
C TYR A 347 -18.38 10.52 4.95
N ASP A 348 -19.50 10.32 5.66
CA ASP A 348 -20.54 11.33 5.82
C ASP A 348 -20.11 12.44 6.80
N ASN A 349 -19.13 12.18 7.67
CA ASN A 349 -18.58 13.14 8.62
C ASN A 349 -17.30 13.81 8.08
N LYS A 350 -17.47 14.81 7.20
CA LYS A 350 -16.35 15.56 6.60
C LYS A 350 -15.46 16.28 7.62
N PRO A 351 -15.99 16.93 8.68
CA PRO A 351 -15.16 17.51 9.73
C PRO A 351 -14.20 16.48 10.35
N LEU A 352 -14.71 15.32 10.76
CA LEU A 352 -13.87 14.26 11.33
C LEU A 352 -12.85 13.72 10.32
N MET A 353 -13.20 13.62 9.03
CA MET A 353 -12.22 13.21 8.01
C MET A 353 -11.09 14.24 7.83
N LEU A 354 -11.38 15.53 7.98
CA LEU A 354 -10.37 16.60 7.92
C LEU A 354 -9.39 16.45 9.09
N GLU A 355 -9.91 16.33 10.31
CA GLU A 355 -9.10 16.09 11.52
C GLU A 355 -8.30 14.78 11.42
N ALA A 356 -8.94 13.71 10.94
CA ALA A 356 -8.28 12.41 10.75
C ALA A 356 -7.14 12.50 9.73
N SER A 357 -7.28 13.33 8.69
CA SER A 357 -6.21 13.57 7.72
C SER A 357 -5.00 14.25 8.37
N VAL A 358 -5.22 15.23 9.26
CA VAL A 358 -4.17 15.87 10.06
C VAL A 358 -3.50 14.85 10.99
N ALA A 359 -4.29 14.01 11.67
CA ALA A 359 -3.77 12.94 12.51
C ALA A 359 -2.84 11.97 11.75
N PHE A 360 -3.23 11.53 10.56
CA PHE A 360 -2.37 10.70 9.71
C PHE A 360 -1.12 11.44 9.21
N ILE A 361 -1.22 12.72 8.85
CA ILE A 361 -0.06 13.54 8.50
C ILE A 361 0.97 13.52 9.64
N VAL A 362 0.54 13.74 10.88
CA VAL A 362 1.42 13.72 12.05
C VAL A 362 2.00 12.33 12.26
N ILE A 363 1.20 11.26 12.21
CA ILE A 363 1.70 9.87 12.36
C ILE A 363 2.81 9.56 11.36
N PHE A 364 2.62 9.87 10.07
CA PHE A 364 3.64 9.56 9.06
C PHE A 364 4.86 10.48 9.14
N LEU A 365 4.70 11.73 9.59
CA LEU A 365 5.83 12.58 9.93
C LEU A 365 6.61 12.02 11.14
N SER A 366 5.93 11.52 12.17
CA SER A 366 6.58 10.88 13.32
C SER A 366 7.34 9.62 12.90
N PHE A 367 6.78 8.79 12.00
CA PHE A 367 7.53 7.68 11.40
C PHE A 367 8.78 8.14 10.65
N LEU A 368 8.75 9.27 9.94
CA LEU A 368 9.92 9.78 9.22
C LEU A 368 10.96 10.45 10.13
N ASN A 369 10.53 11.06 11.24
CA ASN A 369 11.38 11.89 12.08
C ASN A 369 12.00 11.14 13.27
N ASP A 370 11.30 10.15 13.82
CA ASP A 370 11.75 9.39 14.98
C ASP A 370 11.84 7.90 14.60
N PRO A 371 13.04 7.27 14.62
CA PRO A 371 13.21 5.85 14.29
C PRO A 371 12.52 4.90 15.27
N GLU A 372 12.27 5.34 16.51
CA GLU A 372 11.66 4.52 17.57
C GLU A 372 10.13 4.69 17.64
N PHE A 373 9.57 5.65 16.91
CA PHE A 373 8.14 5.94 16.97
C PHE A 373 7.31 4.76 16.47
N PHE A 374 6.30 4.35 17.23
CA PHE A 374 5.22 3.49 16.75
C PHE A 374 3.93 3.92 17.44
N VAL A 375 2.79 3.62 16.82
CA VAL A 375 1.51 3.90 17.46
C VAL A 375 1.26 2.85 18.54
N LYS A 376 1.20 3.27 19.80
CA LYS A 376 0.97 2.41 20.97
C LYS A 376 -0.45 1.84 20.95
N GLY A 377 -0.62 0.65 21.52
CA GLY A 377 -1.90 -0.07 21.52
C GLY A 377 -2.19 -0.86 20.23
N ILE A 378 -1.27 -0.89 19.26
CA ILE A 378 -1.31 -1.81 18.12
C ILE A 378 -0.49 -3.05 18.47
N THR A 379 -1.11 -4.24 18.43
CA THR A 379 -0.45 -5.54 18.70
C THR A 379 -0.89 -6.62 17.71
N ILE A 380 -0.38 -7.85 17.86
CA ILE A 380 -0.79 -9.00 17.03
C ILE A 380 -2.24 -9.43 17.32
N GLU A 381 -2.75 -9.16 18.53
CA GLU A 381 -4.12 -9.45 18.96
C GLU A 381 -5.13 -8.45 18.39
N GLY A 382 -4.68 -7.27 17.95
CA GLY A 382 -5.52 -6.24 17.38
C GLY A 382 -5.11 -4.83 17.81
N ILE A 383 -6.11 -3.97 17.96
CA ILE A 383 -5.93 -2.64 18.54
C ILE A 383 -6.68 -2.55 19.86
N SER A 384 -6.03 -1.97 20.87
CA SER A 384 -6.58 -1.72 22.18
C SER A 384 -6.13 -0.34 22.66
N PRO A 385 -7.00 0.44 23.30
CA PRO A 385 -6.57 1.71 23.87
C PRO A 385 -5.45 1.51 24.89
N ASP A 386 -4.43 2.37 24.82
CA ASP A 386 -3.31 2.42 25.76
C ASP A 386 -3.62 3.37 26.94
#